data_AF-A0A645IBZ3-F1
#
_entry.id   AF-A0A645IBZ3-F1
#
_cell.length_a   1.000
_cell.length_b   1.000
_cell.length_c   1.000
_cell.angle_alpha   90.00
_cell.angle_beta   90.00
_cell.angle_gamma   90.00
#
_symmetry.space_group_name_H-M   'P 1'
#
loop_
_entity.id
_entity.type
_entity.pdbx_description
1 polymer ?
#
loop_
_entity_poly.entity_id
_entity_poly.type
_entity_poly.pdbx_seq_one_letter_code
_entity_poly.pdbx_strand_id
1 'polypeptide(L)'
;MQLNSIVIDEIDRSDSEKIELKNKLKARSDKKTNWAINEIIAMCEIEKKFNIDFNNVNGSWAGAFGIPQFLPSSYLRYAVDGNNDNKIDLFNMEDAIFSVANYLNKKNWGTTVEQQKNAVWSYNNSWDYVDAVLNLSQLIKGNSKK
;
A
#
# COMPACT_ATOMS: atom_id res chain seq x y z
N MET A 1 -5.61 1.66 21.43
CA MET A 1 -4.69 2.51 22.23
C MET A 1 -3.26 2.21 21.79
N GLN A 2 -2.53 3.17 21.21
CA GLN A 2 -1.12 2.94 20.87
C GLN A 2 -0.32 2.99 22.19
N LEU A 3 0.32 1.88 22.57
CA LEU A 3 1.25 1.83 23.70
C LEU A 3 2.48 2.68 23.35
N ASN A 4 2.75 3.73 24.12
CA ASN A 4 3.99 4.48 24.08
C ASN A 4 4.85 4.13 25.30
N SER A 5 6.12 4.57 25.34
CA SER A 5 7.05 4.22 26.41
C SER A 5 6.59 4.67 27.79
N ILE A 6 5.91 5.81 27.87
CA ILE A 6 5.36 6.39 29.10
C ILE A 6 4.29 5.46 29.68
N VAL A 7 3.38 4.97 28.85
CA VAL A 7 2.32 4.05 29.27
C VAL A 7 2.88 2.72 29.76
N ILE A 8 4.02 2.23 29.23
CA ILE A 8 4.62 0.96 29.69
C ILE A 8 5.09 1.03 31.15
N ASP A 9 5.59 2.18 31.58
CA ASP A 9 6.10 2.35 32.94
C ASP A 9 4.99 2.29 33.98
N GLU A 10 3.77 2.72 33.60
CA GLU A 10 2.57 2.76 34.45
C GLU A 10 1.81 1.43 34.52
N ILE A 11 2.14 0.42 33.70
CA ILE A 11 1.42 -0.86 33.71
C ILE A 11 1.84 -1.71 34.90
N ASP A 12 0.88 -2.36 35.55
CA ASP A 12 1.13 -3.37 36.58
C ASP A 12 1.63 -4.68 35.94
N ARG A 13 2.94 -4.76 35.69
CA ARG A 13 3.67 -5.90 35.13
C ARG A 13 5.06 -5.98 35.76
N SER A 14 5.69 -7.15 35.68
CA SER A 14 7.07 -7.32 36.16
C SER A 14 8.08 -6.51 35.34
N ASP A 15 9.22 -6.17 35.96
CA ASP A 15 10.28 -5.40 35.29
C ASP A 15 10.81 -6.09 34.03
N SER A 16 10.91 -7.43 34.04
CA SER A 16 11.33 -8.21 32.88
C SER A 16 10.33 -8.10 31.72
N GLU A 17 9.03 -8.15 32.01
CA GLU A 17 7.97 -7.95 31.00
C GLU A 17 7.96 -6.51 30.45
N LYS A 18 8.19 -5.51 31.31
CA LYS A 18 8.30 -4.11 30.88
C LYS A 18 9.50 -3.91 29.93
N ILE A 19 10.65 -4.51 30.23
CA ILE A 19 11.84 -4.48 29.37
C ILE A 19 11.52 -5.14 28.02
N GLU A 20 10.87 -6.31 28.01
CA GLU A 20 10.48 -6.99 26.77
C GLU A 20 9.55 -6.11 25.92
N LEU A 21 8.55 -5.47 26.53
CA LEU A 21 7.64 -4.56 25.84
C LEU A 21 8.35 -3.35 25.26
N LYS A 22 9.28 -2.74 26.01
CA LYS A 22 10.11 -1.62 25.50
C LYS A 22 10.96 -2.05 24.31
N ASN A 23 11.55 -3.24 24.35
CA ASN A 23 12.32 -3.79 23.23
C ASN A 23 11.45 -4.03 22.00
N LYS A 24 10.24 -4.59 22.16
CA LYS A 24 9.28 -4.76 21.07
C LYS A 24 8.83 -3.42 20.47
N LEU A 25 8.57 -2.41 21.31
CA LEU A 25 8.24 -1.06 20.84
C LEU A 25 9.39 -0.45 20.05
N LYS A 26 10.61 -0.53 20.55
CA LYS A 26 11.80 -0.02 19.86
C LYS A 26 11.99 -0.70 18.51
N ALA A 27 11.95 -2.03 18.46
CA ALA A 27 12.08 -2.79 17.22
C ALA A 27 10.98 -2.43 16.19
N ARG A 28 9.74 -2.22 16.66
CA ARG A 28 8.64 -1.75 15.80
C ARG A 28 8.90 -0.34 15.27
N SER A 29 9.37 0.56 16.13
CA SER A 29 9.74 1.93 15.76
C SER A 29 10.83 1.93 14.70
N ASP A 30 11.93 1.20 14.92
CA ASP A 30 13.05 1.09 13.99
C ASP A 30 12.59 0.53 12.63
N LYS A 31 11.76 -0.51 12.63
CA LYS A 31 11.19 -1.07 11.40
C LYS A 31 10.34 -0.05 10.65
N LYS A 32 9.51 0.74 11.36
CA LYS A 32 8.66 1.76 10.75
C LYS A 32 9.47 2.92 10.19
N THR A 33 10.51 3.36 10.91
CA THR A 33 11.45 4.39 10.45
C THR A 33 12.18 3.94 9.19
N ASN A 34 12.76 2.74 9.18
CA ASN A 34 13.45 2.20 8.01
C ASN A 34 12.51 2.06 6.79
N TRP A 35 11.28 1.59 7.02
CA TRP A 35 10.26 1.57 5.98
C TRP A 35 9.98 2.98 5.43
N ALA A 36 9.77 3.97 6.30
CA ALA A 36 9.46 5.35 5.87
C ALA A 36 10.62 5.97 5.09
N ILE A 37 11.86 5.76 5.52
CA ILE A 37 13.07 6.21 4.80
C ILE A 37 13.08 5.63 3.38
N ASN A 38 12.81 4.33 3.22
CA ASN A 38 12.80 3.69 1.91
C ASN A 38 11.68 4.24 1.00
N GLU A 39 10.51 4.57 1.54
CA GLU A 39 9.44 5.22 0.76
C GLU A 39 9.82 6.65 0.34
N ILE A 40 10.50 7.41 1.20
CA ILE A 40 11.03 8.75 0.86
C ILE A 40 12.10 8.65 -0.23
N ILE A 41 13.02 7.68 -0.13
CA ILE A 41 14.03 7.45 -1.17
C ILE A 41 13.34 7.13 -2.51
N ALA A 42 12.37 6.21 -2.50
CA ALA A 42 11.59 5.87 -3.68
C ALA A 42 10.86 7.09 -4.26
N MET A 43 10.30 7.96 -3.41
CA MET A 43 9.67 9.21 -3.84
C MET A 43 10.67 10.12 -4.57
N CYS A 44 11.85 10.36 -3.99
CA CYS A 44 12.91 11.16 -4.62
C CYS A 44 13.40 10.55 -5.95
N GLU A 45 13.42 9.22 -6.08
CA GLU A 45 13.75 8.55 -7.34
C GLU A 45 12.68 8.80 -8.41
N ILE A 46 11.40 8.77 -8.02
CA ILE A 46 10.29 9.06 -8.93
C ILE A 46 10.37 10.49 -9.46
N GLU A 47 10.61 11.47 -8.57
CA GLU A 47 10.76 12.89 -8.97
C GLU A 47 11.83 13.04 -10.04
N LYS A 48 13.00 12.44 -9.81
CA LYS A 48 14.13 12.53 -10.74
C LYS A 48 13.87 11.84 -12.07
N LYS A 49 13.21 10.68 -12.06
CA LYS A 49 13.05 9.83 -13.25
C LYS A 49 11.85 10.21 -14.10
N PHE A 50 10.76 10.63 -13.47
CA PHE A 50 9.47 10.86 -14.11
C PHE A 50 9.01 12.32 -14.04
N ASN A 51 9.80 13.20 -13.43
CA ASN A 51 9.52 14.64 -13.32
C ASN A 51 8.15 14.94 -12.68
N ILE A 52 7.80 14.15 -11.66
CA ILE A 52 6.65 14.39 -10.78
C ILE A 52 7.11 15.33 -9.67
N ASP A 53 6.31 16.33 -9.31
CA ASP A 53 6.58 17.23 -8.18
C ASP A 53 5.69 16.83 -6.99
N PHE A 54 6.25 16.09 -6.02
CA PHE A 54 5.45 15.63 -4.88
C PHE A 54 5.05 16.75 -3.91
N ASN A 55 5.59 17.97 -4.02
CA ASN A 55 5.09 19.10 -3.23
C ASN A 55 3.65 19.46 -3.60
N ASN A 56 3.21 19.09 -4.81
CA ASN A 56 1.87 19.35 -5.33
C ASN A 56 1.01 18.07 -5.44
N VAL A 57 1.50 16.93 -4.94
CA VAL A 57 0.77 15.66 -4.96
C VAL A 57 0.10 15.44 -3.61
N ASN A 58 -1.23 15.33 -3.64
CA ASN A 58 -1.99 14.94 -2.45
C ASN A 58 -1.93 13.41 -2.27
N GLY A 59 -1.80 12.97 -1.02
CA GLY A 59 -1.76 11.56 -0.66
C GLY A 59 -2.33 11.30 0.72
N SER A 60 -2.40 10.02 1.09
CA SER A 60 -2.78 9.60 2.43
C SER A 60 -1.71 9.98 3.45
N TRP A 61 -2.07 9.89 4.74
CA TRP A 61 -1.12 10.09 5.83
C TRP A 61 0.13 9.20 5.74
N ALA A 62 0.01 8.02 5.14
CA ALA A 62 1.15 7.11 4.95
C ALA A 62 1.94 7.36 3.65
N GLY A 63 1.57 8.39 2.87
CA GLY A 63 2.21 8.74 1.61
C GLY A 63 1.70 7.96 0.38
N ALA A 64 0.54 7.33 0.48
CA ALA A 64 -0.06 6.63 -0.67
C ALA A 64 -0.85 7.61 -1.55
N PHE A 65 -0.68 7.58 -2.86
CA PHE A 65 -1.22 8.61 -3.77
C PHE A 65 -1.84 8.03 -5.06
N GLY A 66 -2.53 8.89 -5.81
CA GLY A 66 -3.25 8.55 -7.03
C GLY A 66 -4.51 7.72 -6.78
N ILE A 67 -5.25 7.45 -7.87
CA ILE A 67 -6.44 6.57 -7.84
C ILE A 67 -6.15 5.21 -7.18
N PRO A 68 -5.01 4.52 -7.44
CA PRO A 68 -4.77 3.20 -6.85
C PRO A 68 -4.27 3.26 -5.41
N GLN A 69 -4.03 4.45 -4.84
CA GLN A 69 -3.40 4.61 -3.52
C GLN A 69 -2.09 3.82 -3.40
N PHE A 70 -1.20 3.96 -4.37
CA PHE A 70 0.12 3.34 -4.33
C PHE A 70 1.06 4.11 -3.42
N LEU A 71 1.89 3.38 -2.66
CA LEU A 71 3.09 3.94 -2.05
C LEU A 71 4.16 4.21 -3.13
N PRO A 72 5.11 5.13 -2.91
CA PRO A 72 6.19 5.41 -3.85
C PRO A 72 6.96 4.17 -4.30
N SER A 73 7.30 3.26 -3.37
CA SER A 73 8.00 2.03 -3.73
C SER A 73 7.14 1.09 -4.60
N SER A 74 5.81 1.14 -4.45
CA SER A 74 4.89 0.40 -5.32
C SER A 74 4.76 1.03 -6.70
N TYR A 75 4.77 2.37 -6.79
CA TYR A 75 4.84 3.07 -8.07
C TYR A 75 6.06 2.59 -8.87
N LEU A 76 7.26 2.62 -8.29
CA LEU A 76 8.48 2.19 -8.98
C LEU A 76 8.45 0.75 -9.49
N ARG A 77 7.71 -0.14 -8.81
CA ARG A 77 7.63 -1.57 -9.16
C ARG A 77 6.51 -1.89 -10.14
N TYR A 78 5.41 -1.17 -10.09
CA TYR A 78 4.15 -1.62 -10.67
C TYR A 78 3.48 -0.59 -11.57
N ALA A 79 3.81 0.71 -11.44
CA ALA A 79 3.20 1.72 -12.27
C ALA A 79 3.63 1.56 -13.74
N VAL A 80 2.67 1.68 -14.65
CA VAL A 80 2.87 1.56 -16.10
C VAL A 80 2.08 2.64 -16.82
N ASP A 81 2.58 3.06 -17.97
CA ASP A 81 1.90 3.93 -18.92
C ASP A 81 0.80 3.10 -19.60
N GLY A 82 -0.45 3.39 -19.27
CA GLY A 82 -1.64 2.68 -19.76
C GLY A 82 -2.23 3.29 -21.01
N ASN A 83 -2.02 4.59 -21.25
CA ASN A 83 -2.53 5.30 -22.42
C ASN A 83 -1.50 5.48 -23.55
N ASN A 84 -0.24 5.09 -23.32
CA ASN A 84 0.92 5.20 -24.21
C ASN A 84 1.31 6.65 -24.56
N ASP A 85 1.14 7.60 -23.65
CA ASP A 85 1.55 9.00 -23.83
C ASP A 85 3.01 9.29 -23.43
N ASN A 86 3.74 8.25 -23.03
CA ASN A 86 5.10 8.25 -22.49
C ASN A 86 5.24 8.90 -21.11
N LYS A 87 4.13 9.03 -20.37
CA LYS A 87 4.11 9.44 -18.96
C LYS A 87 3.38 8.39 -18.15
N ILE A 88 3.63 8.41 -16.85
CA ILE A 88 2.92 7.54 -15.91
C ILE A 88 2.30 8.46 -14.87
N ASP A 89 1.01 8.72 -15.01
CA ASP A 89 0.22 9.56 -14.13
C ASP A 89 -0.86 8.72 -13.44
N LEU A 90 -0.66 8.36 -12.18
CA LEU A 90 -1.64 7.58 -11.42
C LEU A 90 -2.92 8.34 -11.05
N PHE A 91 -3.03 9.62 -11.42
CA PHE A 91 -4.29 10.38 -11.38
C PHE A 91 -5.08 10.26 -12.68
N ASN A 92 -4.44 9.83 -13.78
CA ASN A 92 -5.12 9.39 -14.98
C ASN A 92 -5.71 7.98 -14.78
N MET A 93 -6.91 7.77 -15.30
CA MET A 93 -7.67 6.54 -15.09
C MET A 93 -7.05 5.35 -15.84
N GLU A 94 -6.59 5.54 -17.09
CA GLU A 94 -5.96 4.49 -17.87
C GLU A 94 -4.69 3.98 -17.16
N ASP A 95 -3.79 4.88 -16.82
CA ASP A 95 -2.54 4.53 -16.12
C ASP A 95 -2.81 3.85 -14.78
N ALA A 96 -3.77 4.35 -14.01
CA ALA A 96 -4.19 3.73 -12.74
C ALA A 96 -4.70 2.29 -12.94
N ILE A 97 -5.59 2.06 -13.89
CA ILE A 97 -6.16 0.73 -14.17
C ILE A 97 -5.07 -0.24 -14.61
N PHE A 98 -4.22 0.16 -15.56
CA PHE A 98 -3.15 -0.69 -16.06
C PHE A 98 -2.08 -0.96 -15.00
N SER A 99 -1.79 0.01 -14.13
CA SER A 99 -0.89 -0.15 -12.98
C SER A 99 -1.43 -1.13 -11.94
N VAL A 100 -2.73 -1.08 -11.62
CA VAL A 100 -3.37 -2.07 -10.75
C VAL A 100 -3.37 -3.45 -11.40
N ALA A 101 -3.65 -3.55 -12.70
CA ALA A 101 -3.58 -4.81 -13.43
C ALA A 101 -2.17 -5.41 -13.40
N ASN A 102 -1.14 -4.60 -13.63
CA ASN A 102 0.26 -5.03 -13.54
C ASN A 102 0.62 -5.48 -12.11
N TYR A 103 0.19 -4.74 -11.08
CA TYR A 103 0.35 -5.15 -9.69
C TYR A 103 -0.24 -6.53 -9.45
N LEU A 104 -1.52 -6.74 -9.79
CA LEU A 104 -2.22 -8.00 -9.57
C LEU A 104 -1.55 -9.16 -10.32
N ASN A 105 -1.15 -8.92 -11.57
CA ASN A 105 -0.41 -9.90 -12.37
C ASN A 105 0.92 -10.31 -11.70
N LYS A 106 1.70 -9.33 -11.19
CA LYS A 106 2.94 -9.59 -10.43
C LYS A 106 2.70 -10.27 -9.09
N LYS A 107 1.47 -10.27 -8.60
CA LYS A 107 1.01 -10.97 -7.38
C LYS A 107 0.32 -12.30 -7.69
N ASN A 108 0.59 -12.87 -8.86
CA ASN A 108 0.09 -14.17 -9.31
C ASN A 108 -1.45 -14.23 -9.37
N TRP A 109 -2.09 -13.12 -9.74
CA TRP A 109 -3.49 -13.16 -10.12
C TRP A 109 -3.71 -14.23 -11.20
N GLY A 110 -4.77 -15.03 -11.05
CA GLY A 110 -5.03 -16.16 -11.91
C GLY A 110 -6.51 -16.50 -12.03
N THR A 111 -6.78 -17.71 -12.50
CA THR A 111 -8.14 -18.17 -12.80
C THR A 111 -8.85 -18.76 -11.58
N THR A 112 -8.11 -19.18 -10.54
CA THR A 112 -8.72 -19.72 -9.33
C THR A 112 -9.11 -18.61 -8.35
N VAL A 113 -10.17 -18.86 -7.58
CA VAL A 113 -10.63 -17.92 -6.54
C VAL A 113 -9.53 -17.66 -5.50
N GLU A 114 -8.76 -18.69 -5.15
CA GLU A 114 -7.65 -18.58 -4.21
C GLU A 114 -6.55 -17.63 -4.72
N GLN A 115 -6.13 -17.78 -5.99
CA GLN A 115 -5.15 -16.88 -6.60
C GLN A 115 -5.63 -15.43 -6.59
N GLN A 116 -6.91 -15.21 -6.91
CA GLN A 116 -7.52 -13.89 -6.92
C GLN A 116 -7.57 -13.29 -5.51
N LYS A 117 -8.02 -14.07 -4.53
CA LYS A 117 -8.05 -13.66 -3.11
C LYS A 117 -6.66 -13.31 -2.59
N ASN A 118 -5.67 -14.15 -2.86
CA ASN A 118 -4.29 -13.92 -2.42
C ASN A 118 -3.67 -12.67 -3.07
N ALA A 119 -3.94 -12.44 -4.35
CA ALA A 119 -3.48 -11.24 -5.04
C ALA A 119 -4.09 -9.96 -4.44
N VAL A 120 -5.40 -9.94 -4.18
CA VAL A 120 -6.07 -8.79 -3.52
C VAL A 120 -5.61 -8.61 -2.08
N TRP A 121 -5.42 -9.70 -1.34
CA TRP A 121 -4.90 -9.65 0.03
C TRP A 121 -3.52 -9.02 0.09
N SER A 122 -2.67 -9.28 -0.90
CA SER A 122 -1.34 -8.67 -0.96
C SER A 122 -1.37 -7.13 -1.14
N TYR A 123 -2.48 -6.61 -1.68
CA TYR A 123 -2.72 -5.17 -1.83
C TYR A 123 -3.05 -4.53 -0.47
N ASN A 124 -3.89 -5.21 0.32
CA ASN A 124 -4.22 -4.84 1.69
C ASN A 124 -4.50 -6.12 2.49
N ASN A 125 -3.69 -6.36 3.53
CA ASN A 125 -3.67 -7.57 4.35
C ASN A 125 -4.92 -7.69 5.28
N SER A 126 -6.12 -7.60 4.71
CA SER A 126 -7.41 -7.70 5.40
C SER A 126 -8.36 -8.57 4.56
N TRP A 127 -8.90 -9.62 5.18
CA TRP A 127 -9.89 -10.47 4.51
C TRP A 127 -11.21 -9.76 4.25
N ASP A 128 -11.63 -8.87 5.14
CA ASP A 128 -12.82 -8.02 4.92
C ASP A 128 -12.66 -7.15 3.67
N TYR A 129 -11.46 -6.58 3.47
CA TYR A 129 -11.14 -5.82 2.26
C TYR A 129 -11.21 -6.71 1.01
N VAL A 130 -10.63 -7.90 1.06
CA VAL A 130 -10.65 -8.85 -0.06
C VAL A 130 -12.08 -9.22 -0.45
N ASP A 131 -12.90 -9.61 0.52
CA ASP A 131 -14.28 -9.99 0.27
C ASP A 131 -15.10 -8.79 -0.24
N ALA A 132 -14.91 -7.60 0.32
CA ALA A 132 -15.57 -6.38 -0.17
C ALA A 132 -15.23 -6.07 -1.64
N VAL A 133 -13.95 -6.10 -2.01
CA VAL A 133 -13.48 -5.84 -3.38
C VAL A 133 -14.05 -6.87 -4.37
N LEU A 134 -13.97 -8.16 -4.04
CA LEU A 134 -14.43 -9.22 -4.94
C LEU A 134 -15.96 -9.25 -5.07
N ASN A 135 -16.70 -9.02 -3.97
CA ASN A 135 -18.16 -8.94 -4.02
C ASN A 135 -18.61 -7.73 -4.84
N LEU A 136 -18.00 -6.56 -4.64
CA LEU A 136 -18.31 -5.36 -5.42
C LEU A 136 -18.02 -5.58 -6.92
N SER A 137 -16.90 -6.22 -7.26
CA SER A 137 -16.55 -6.58 -8.63
C SER A 137 -17.61 -7.48 -9.28
N GLN A 138 -18.12 -8.47 -8.55
CA GLN A 138 -19.18 -9.35 -9.04
C GLN A 138 -20.50 -8.61 -9.25
N LEU A 139 -20.88 -7.71 -8.32
CA LEU A 139 -22.08 -6.89 -8.43
C LEU A 139 -22.04 -5.97 -9.67
N ILE A 140 -20.92 -5.30 -9.91
CA ILE A 140 -20.72 -4.46 -11.10
C ILE A 140 -20.86 -5.30 -12.37
N LYS A 141 -20.20 -6.46 -12.44
CA LYS A 141 -20.30 -7.38 -13.59
C LYS A 141 -21.72 -7.89 -13.83
N GLY A 142 -22.49 -8.14 -12.77
CA GLY A 142 -23.89 -8.54 -12.86
C GLY A 142 -24.78 -7.43 -13.42
N ASN A 143 -24.52 -6.18 -13.04
CA ASN A 143 -25.28 -5.02 -13.50
C ASN A 143 -24.94 -4.60 -14.94
N SER A 144 -23.71 -4.81 -15.39
CA SER A 144 -23.28 -4.53 -16.77
C SER A 144 -23.84 -5.50 -17.83
N LYS A 145 -24.58 -6.54 -17.44
CA LYS A 145 -25.21 -7.51 -18.36
C LYS A 145 -26.70 -7.24 -18.62
N LYS A 146 -27.24 -6.11 -18.15
CA LYS A 146 -28.58 -5.61 -18.48
C LYS A 146 -28.46 -4.41 -19.41
#